data_AF-I4YTX9-F1
#
_entry.id   AF-I4YTX9-F1
#
_cell.length_a   1.000
_cell.length_b   1.000
_cell.length_c   1.000
_cell.angle_alpha   90.00
_cell.angle_beta   90.00
_cell.angle_gamma   90.00
#
_symmetry.space_group_name_H-M   'P 1'
#
loop_
_entity.id
_entity.type
_entity.pdbx_description
1 polymer ?
#
loop_
_entity_poly.entity_id
_entity_poly.type
_entity_poly.pdbx_seq_one_letter_code
_entity_poly.pdbx_strand_id
1 'polypeptide(L)'
;MAGFLKSQTGLNWRAAALLGLISSTFSTLVSQFLAARIGRDAVVDWMVVATIPLRDGMLQSEPSWSSIAAGILFHQWADFSWALVFFGLFGRWTADLKPQTLLLIALPWALFTSALEWFSLVPLIPFWQPIFTLNQPYWIGFLVHALSAMMYPLFPWLRDWLRGRLPSRHGRFTAVWSGLSAVTLLALGFVALLGWQNRELPWMGENPAFDQSYMRRMAAHHAQGVELARLAVEKAQDPYLKNLAHLMAADQKGEIAIFQQWWRSWFAGGLPPASPEEHASMPGMLSPAQMDSLRGANGNAFDPLFISLMTTHHQGAILMADRALRGASDLRLRLMAHATRHAQRGEIELMHGSQGFAAVKSATLSLLLPAGEARADQRGAAPSMHAH
;
A
#
# COMPACT_ATOMS: atom_id res chain seq x y z
N MET A 1 -8.64 -36.68 -18.17
CA MET A 1 -7.58 -36.15 -17.27
C MET A 1 -6.20 -36.77 -17.49
N ALA A 2 -6.04 -38.10 -17.52
CA ALA A 2 -4.72 -38.74 -17.63
C ALA A 2 -3.90 -38.36 -18.89
N GLY A 3 -4.55 -38.16 -20.04
CA GLY A 3 -3.88 -37.71 -21.28
C GLY A 3 -3.39 -36.27 -21.22
N PHE A 4 -4.12 -35.38 -20.55
CA PHE A 4 -3.72 -33.98 -20.35
C PHE A 4 -2.48 -33.89 -19.44
N LEU A 5 -2.45 -34.65 -18.34
CA LEU A 5 -1.32 -34.64 -17.40
C LEU A 5 0.00 -35.12 -18.03
N LYS A 6 -0.07 -35.89 -19.12
CA LYS A 6 1.08 -36.37 -19.88
C LYS A 6 1.44 -35.48 -21.08
N SER A 7 0.62 -34.48 -21.42
CA SER A 7 0.86 -33.58 -22.54
C SER A 7 1.85 -32.47 -22.20
N GLN A 8 2.43 -31.84 -23.22
CA GLN A 8 3.28 -30.65 -23.04
C GLN A 8 2.51 -29.52 -22.35
N THR A 9 1.24 -29.34 -22.72
CA THR A 9 0.35 -28.36 -22.12
C THR A 9 0.13 -28.66 -20.64
N GLY A 10 -0.22 -29.90 -20.26
CA GLY A 10 -0.42 -30.25 -18.86
C GLY A 10 0.84 -30.12 -18.01
N LEU A 11 2.02 -30.41 -18.59
CA LEU A 11 3.30 -30.15 -17.93
C LEU A 11 3.50 -28.66 -17.65
N ASN A 12 3.18 -27.78 -18.60
CA ASN A 12 3.29 -26.33 -18.41
C ASN A 12 2.39 -25.83 -17.28
N TRP A 13 1.11 -26.24 -17.25
CA TRP A 13 0.19 -25.86 -16.18
C TRP A 13 0.66 -26.30 -14.80
N ARG A 14 1.21 -27.52 -14.67
CA ARG A 14 1.74 -28.01 -13.40
C ARG A 14 2.99 -27.25 -12.96
N ALA A 15 3.92 -26.99 -13.87
CA ALA A 15 5.11 -26.18 -13.58
C ALA A 15 4.72 -24.73 -13.23
N ALA A 16 3.73 -24.17 -13.92
CA ALA A 16 3.21 -22.84 -13.67
C ALA A 16 2.55 -22.73 -12.29
N ALA A 17 1.79 -23.74 -11.87
CA ALA A 17 1.18 -23.78 -10.54
C ALA A 17 2.23 -23.82 -9.43
N LEU A 18 3.26 -24.68 -9.56
CA LEU A 18 4.36 -24.71 -8.59
C LEU A 18 5.12 -23.39 -8.55
N LEU A 19 5.40 -22.82 -9.71
CA LEU A 19 6.02 -21.51 -9.79
C LEU A 19 5.14 -20.44 -9.13
N GLY A 20 3.85 -20.42 -9.42
CA GLY A 20 2.90 -19.46 -8.85
C GLY A 20 2.90 -19.48 -7.32
N LEU A 21 2.99 -20.67 -6.71
CA LEU A 21 3.13 -20.81 -5.25
C LEU A 21 4.46 -20.25 -4.74
N ILE A 22 5.56 -20.49 -5.46
CA ILE A 22 6.88 -19.98 -5.09
C ILE A 22 6.92 -18.45 -5.22
N SER A 23 6.49 -17.91 -6.36
CA SER A 23 6.54 -16.48 -6.66
C SER A 23 5.65 -15.68 -5.72
N SER A 24 4.42 -16.15 -5.47
CA SER A 24 3.48 -15.46 -4.60
C SER A 24 3.89 -15.53 -3.13
N THR A 25 4.48 -16.63 -2.67
CA THR A 25 5.05 -16.72 -1.32
C THR A 25 6.24 -15.78 -1.17
N PHE A 26 7.13 -15.75 -2.17
CA PHE A 26 8.30 -14.87 -2.17
C PHE A 26 7.90 -13.40 -2.11
N SER A 27 7.01 -12.94 -3.00
CA SER A 27 6.52 -11.56 -2.99
C SER A 27 5.83 -11.20 -1.68
N THR A 28 4.99 -12.09 -1.13
CA THR A 28 4.32 -11.89 0.17
C THR A 28 5.34 -11.66 1.30
N LEU A 29 6.37 -12.51 1.40
CA LEU A 29 7.38 -12.41 2.45
C LEU A 29 8.23 -11.15 2.30
N VAL A 30 8.64 -10.82 1.08
CA VAL A 30 9.42 -9.60 0.82
C VAL A 30 8.60 -8.36 1.18
N SER A 31 7.33 -8.29 0.76
CA SER A 31 6.44 -7.17 1.10
C SER A 31 6.26 -7.03 2.60
N GLN A 32 6.01 -8.14 3.31
CA GLN A 32 5.88 -8.16 4.77
C GLN A 32 7.15 -7.65 5.47
N PHE A 33 8.32 -8.10 5.04
CA PHE A 33 9.57 -7.65 5.62
C PHE A 33 9.90 -6.22 5.20
N LEU A 34 9.54 -5.75 4.02
CA LEU A 34 9.96 -4.42 3.58
C LEU A 34 9.08 -3.29 4.15
N ALA A 35 7.79 -3.53 4.36
CA ALA A 35 6.77 -2.50 4.63
C ALA A 35 7.20 -1.41 5.62
N ALA A 36 7.54 -1.78 6.86
CA ALA A 36 7.90 -0.80 7.90
C ALA A 36 9.18 -0.01 7.58
N ARG A 37 10.07 -0.54 6.72
CA ARG A 37 11.28 0.18 6.28
C ARG A 37 11.01 1.19 5.17
N ILE A 38 9.86 1.11 4.52
CA ILE A 38 9.42 2.05 3.49
C ILE A 38 8.21 2.88 3.94
N GLY A 39 7.96 2.93 5.26
CA GLY A 39 6.90 3.76 5.84
C GLY A 39 5.49 3.20 5.63
N ARG A 40 5.35 1.88 5.52
CA ARG A 40 4.06 1.19 5.37
C ARG A 40 3.78 0.27 6.54
N ASP A 41 2.52 0.22 6.96
CA ASP A 41 2.04 -0.77 7.91
C ASP A 41 1.51 -1.99 7.15
N ALA A 42 2.27 -3.09 7.18
CA ALA A 42 1.90 -4.32 6.49
C ALA A 42 0.54 -4.87 6.94
N VAL A 43 0.18 -4.69 8.22
CA VAL A 43 -1.08 -5.22 8.77
C VAL A 43 -2.27 -4.47 8.18
N VAL A 44 -2.16 -3.14 8.04
CA VAL A 44 -3.17 -2.33 7.38
C VAL A 44 -3.21 -2.60 5.88
N ASP A 45 -2.04 -2.74 5.23
CA ASP A 45 -1.93 -3.10 3.81
C ASP A 45 -2.70 -4.39 3.49
N TRP A 46 -2.50 -5.45 4.27
CA TRP A 46 -3.21 -6.71 4.05
C TRP A 46 -4.72 -6.57 4.28
N MET A 47 -5.16 -5.80 5.26
CA MET A 47 -6.59 -5.51 5.44
C MET A 47 -7.17 -4.79 4.22
N VAL A 48 -6.47 -3.81 3.67
CA VAL A 48 -6.91 -3.08 2.46
C VAL A 48 -6.99 -4.02 1.26
N VAL A 49 -6.01 -4.92 1.08
CA VAL A 49 -6.06 -5.97 0.04
C VAL A 49 -7.27 -6.88 0.23
N ALA A 50 -7.62 -7.24 1.47
CA ALA A 50 -8.78 -8.09 1.76
C ALA A 50 -10.11 -7.46 1.29
N THR A 51 -10.18 -6.12 1.22
CA THR A 51 -11.38 -5.44 0.71
C THR A 51 -11.63 -5.69 -0.78
N ILE A 52 -10.62 -6.12 -1.56
CA ILE A 52 -10.79 -6.41 -2.99
C ILE A 52 -11.84 -7.52 -3.21
N PRO A 53 -11.70 -8.71 -2.62
CA PRO A 53 -12.71 -9.75 -2.71
C PRO A 53 -13.87 -9.59 -1.71
N LEU A 54 -13.64 -9.00 -0.53
CA LEU A 54 -14.58 -9.03 0.60
C LEU A 54 -15.23 -7.67 0.93
N ARG A 55 -14.95 -6.63 0.13
CA ARG A 55 -15.51 -5.27 0.26
C ARG A 55 -15.15 -4.58 1.58
N ASP A 56 -15.79 -3.44 1.82
CA ASP A 56 -15.44 -2.51 2.89
C ASP A 56 -15.73 -3.03 4.30
N GLY A 57 -16.52 -4.11 4.43
CA GLY A 57 -16.80 -4.75 5.72
C GLY A 57 -15.57 -5.36 6.40
N MET A 58 -14.44 -5.47 5.68
CA MET A 58 -13.17 -5.88 6.25
C MET A 58 -12.40 -4.77 6.96
N LEU A 59 -12.78 -3.50 6.75
CA LEU A 59 -12.09 -2.35 7.33
C LEU A 59 -12.38 -2.25 8.82
N GLN A 60 -11.30 -2.20 9.61
CA GLN A 60 -11.35 -2.16 11.06
C GLN A 60 -10.25 -1.22 11.54
N SER A 61 -10.52 -0.41 12.58
CA SER A 61 -9.51 0.48 13.18
C SER A 61 -8.34 -0.26 13.82
N GLU A 62 -8.51 -1.56 14.05
CA GLU A 62 -7.51 -2.52 14.48
C GLU A 62 -7.70 -3.77 13.62
N PRO A 63 -6.84 -4.01 12.63
CA PRO A 63 -7.03 -5.12 11.70
C PRO A 63 -7.04 -6.48 12.40
N SER A 64 -8.10 -7.26 12.17
CA SER A 64 -8.21 -8.63 12.67
C SER A 64 -7.34 -9.62 11.90
N TRP A 65 -6.99 -10.74 12.54
CA TRP A 65 -6.27 -11.83 11.89
C TRP A 65 -7.00 -12.39 10.66
N SER A 66 -8.34 -12.37 10.66
CA SER A 66 -9.12 -12.80 9.49
C SER A 66 -8.98 -11.83 8.32
N SER A 67 -8.93 -10.51 8.55
CA SER A 67 -8.68 -9.55 7.47
C SER A 67 -7.27 -9.68 6.91
N ILE A 68 -6.28 -9.81 7.78
CA ILE A 68 -4.87 -10.02 7.38
C ILE A 68 -4.74 -11.30 6.55
N ALA A 69 -5.28 -12.42 7.04
CA ALA A 69 -5.22 -13.70 6.34
C ALA A 69 -5.95 -13.65 4.98
N ALA A 70 -7.13 -13.03 4.92
CA ALA A 70 -7.87 -12.88 3.66
C ALA A 70 -7.08 -12.05 2.64
N GLY A 71 -6.44 -10.96 3.08
CA GLY A 71 -5.59 -10.13 2.24
C GLY A 71 -4.40 -10.90 1.66
N ILE A 72 -3.67 -11.62 2.52
CA ILE A 72 -2.54 -12.45 2.10
C ILE A 72 -2.98 -13.52 1.11
N LEU A 73 -4.08 -14.23 1.39
CA LEU A 73 -4.59 -15.29 0.52
C LEU A 73 -5.04 -14.74 -0.84
N PHE A 74 -5.69 -13.57 -0.86
CA PHE A 74 -6.12 -12.95 -2.10
C PHE A 74 -4.93 -12.46 -2.94
N HIS A 75 -3.96 -11.80 -2.32
CA HIS A 75 -2.70 -11.44 -2.97
C HIS A 75 -2.01 -12.69 -3.55
N GLN A 76 -1.90 -13.76 -2.75
CA GLN A 76 -1.27 -14.99 -3.21
C GLN A 76 -2.00 -15.62 -4.39
N TRP A 77 -3.33 -15.59 -4.37
CA TRP A 77 -4.17 -16.05 -5.47
C TRP A 77 -3.97 -15.22 -6.74
N ALA A 78 -3.89 -13.88 -6.63
CA ALA A 78 -3.66 -12.99 -7.77
C ALA A 78 -2.31 -13.26 -8.43
N ASP A 79 -1.22 -13.27 -7.65
CA ASP A 79 0.13 -13.56 -8.13
C ASP A 79 0.27 -14.97 -8.72
N PHE A 80 -0.33 -15.96 -8.05
CA PHE A 80 -0.41 -17.33 -8.55
C PHE A 80 -1.11 -17.38 -9.91
N SER A 81 -2.22 -16.65 -10.06
CA SER A 81 -3.00 -16.59 -11.29
C SER A 81 -2.21 -15.97 -12.44
N TRP A 82 -1.39 -14.94 -12.19
CA TRP A 82 -0.52 -14.38 -13.23
C TRP A 82 0.54 -15.36 -13.73
N ALA A 83 1.11 -16.19 -12.85
CA ALA A 83 2.02 -17.25 -13.28
C ALA A 83 1.31 -18.29 -14.18
N LEU A 84 0.06 -18.62 -13.85
CA LEU A 84 -0.78 -19.50 -14.67
C LEU A 84 -1.14 -18.88 -16.03
N VAL A 85 -1.44 -17.58 -16.08
CA VAL A 85 -1.67 -16.87 -17.34
C VAL A 85 -0.41 -16.89 -18.18
N PHE A 86 0.73 -16.54 -17.60
CA PHE A 86 1.99 -16.42 -18.33
C PHE A 86 2.49 -17.76 -18.89
N PHE A 87 2.50 -18.81 -18.07
CA PHE A 87 3.10 -20.09 -18.46
C PHE A 87 2.08 -21.17 -18.85
N GLY A 88 0.84 -21.06 -18.38
CA GLY A 88 -0.27 -21.94 -18.76
C GLY A 88 -0.94 -21.44 -20.03
N LEU A 89 -1.66 -20.31 -19.94
CA LEU A 89 -2.43 -19.75 -21.06
C LEU A 89 -1.53 -19.32 -22.22
N PHE A 90 -0.45 -18.60 -21.93
CA PHE A 90 0.54 -18.18 -22.92
C PHE A 90 1.69 -19.17 -23.13
N GLY A 91 1.54 -20.39 -22.60
CA GLY A 91 2.58 -21.43 -22.62
C GLY A 91 3.14 -21.75 -24.01
N ARG A 92 2.35 -21.58 -25.09
CA ARG A 92 2.84 -21.79 -26.46
C ARG A 92 3.97 -20.83 -26.87
N TRP A 93 4.06 -19.67 -26.23
CA TRP A 93 5.10 -18.66 -26.49
C TRP A 93 6.13 -18.57 -25.38
N THR A 94 5.77 -18.94 -24.15
CA THR A 94 6.59 -18.70 -22.96
C THR A 94 7.33 -19.93 -22.46
N ALA A 95 6.87 -21.15 -22.77
CA ALA A 95 7.34 -22.36 -22.09
C ALA A 95 8.79 -22.76 -22.40
N ASP A 96 9.33 -22.32 -23.54
CA ASP A 96 10.70 -22.65 -23.97
C ASP A 96 11.68 -21.47 -23.79
N LEU A 97 11.24 -20.38 -23.16
CA LEU A 97 12.09 -19.25 -22.84
C LEU A 97 13.19 -19.65 -21.84
N LYS A 98 14.39 -19.10 -22.06
CA LYS A 98 15.53 -19.32 -21.16
C LYS A 98 15.37 -18.47 -19.89
N PRO A 99 15.96 -18.89 -18.75
CA PRO A 99 15.88 -18.13 -17.50
C PRO A 99 16.30 -16.66 -17.63
N GLN A 100 17.33 -16.35 -18.42
CA GLN A 100 17.77 -14.97 -18.66
C GLN A 100 16.74 -14.15 -19.42
N THR A 101 16.08 -14.76 -20.41
CA THR A 101 14.99 -14.11 -21.16
C THR A 101 13.79 -13.85 -20.26
N LEU A 102 13.45 -14.81 -19.39
CA LEU A 102 12.38 -14.65 -18.40
C LEU A 102 12.70 -13.52 -17.40
N LEU A 103 13.96 -13.38 -16.98
CA LEU A 103 14.38 -12.29 -16.10
C LEU A 103 14.29 -10.93 -16.80
N LEU A 104 14.69 -10.86 -18.08
CA LEU A 104 14.60 -9.62 -18.87
C LEU A 104 13.15 -9.14 -19.05
N ILE A 105 12.21 -10.06 -19.27
CA ILE A 105 10.79 -9.73 -19.47
C ILE A 105 9.99 -9.63 -18.17
N ALA A 106 10.58 -9.97 -17.03
CA ALA A 106 9.92 -9.91 -15.72
C ALA A 106 9.40 -8.51 -15.40
N LEU A 107 10.19 -7.45 -15.66
CA LEU A 107 9.78 -6.07 -15.41
C LEU A 107 8.65 -5.59 -16.35
N PRO A 108 8.75 -5.77 -17.68
CA PRO A 108 7.62 -5.50 -18.58
C PRO A 108 6.35 -6.27 -18.22
N TRP A 109 6.48 -7.54 -17.82
CA TRP A 109 5.35 -8.36 -17.39
C TRP A 109 4.73 -7.81 -16.10
N ALA A 110 5.56 -7.51 -15.10
CA ALA A 110 5.11 -6.93 -13.85
C ALA A 110 4.37 -5.62 -14.06
N LEU A 111 4.89 -4.73 -14.91
CA LEU A 111 4.26 -3.48 -15.29
C LEU A 111 2.87 -3.71 -15.92
N PHE A 112 2.79 -4.66 -16.85
CA PHE A 112 1.53 -5.01 -17.50
C PHE A 112 0.50 -5.53 -16.49
N THR A 113 0.88 -6.51 -15.67
CA THR A 113 -0.04 -7.14 -14.70
C THR A 113 -0.45 -6.16 -13.61
N SER A 114 0.47 -5.35 -13.08
CA SER A 114 0.15 -4.35 -12.07
C SER A 114 -0.76 -3.27 -12.64
N ALA A 115 -0.50 -2.78 -13.86
CA ALA A 115 -1.36 -1.78 -14.50
C ALA A 115 -2.77 -2.32 -14.77
N LEU A 116 -2.87 -3.57 -15.21
CA LEU A 116 -4.14 -4.22 -15.46
C LEU A 116 -4.96 -4.36 -14.17
N GLU A 117 -4.33 -4.75 -13.06
CA GLU A 117 -5.00 -4.77 -11.75
C GLU A 117 -5.40 -3.38 -11.27
N TRP A 118 -4.47 -2.42 -11.30
CA TRP A 118 -4.66 -1.10 -10.70
C TRP A 118 -5.64 -0.21 -11.44
N PHE A 119 -5.74 -0.31 -12.77
CA PHE A 119 -6.57 0.58 -13.58
C PHE A 119 -7.78 -0.09 -14.20
N SER A 120 -7.86 -1.42 -14.13
CA SER A 120 -8.99 -2.17 -14.67
C SER A 120 -9.57 -3.14 -13.66
N LEU A 121 -8.81 -4.12 -13.16
CA LEU A 121 -9.43 -5.24 -12.47
C LEU A 121 -10.02 -4.84 -11.11
N VAL A 122 -9.22 -4.14 -10.32
CA VAL A 122 -9.58 -3.75 -8.96
C VAL A 122 -10.65 -2.66 -8.95
N PRO A 123 -10.49 -1.50 -9.62
CA PRO A 123 -11.47 -0.41 -9.52
C PRO A 123 -12.68 -0.58 -10.45
N LEU A 124 -12.59 -1.40 -11.50
CA LEU A 124 -13.68 -1.61 -12.47
C LEU A 124 -14.21 -3.04 -12.42
N ILE A 125 -13.55 -4.03 -13.03
CA ILE A 125 -14.14 -5.37 -13.23
C ILE A 125 -13.12 -6.50 -12.97
N PRO A 126 -13.41 -7.52 -12.16
CA PRO A 126 -14.69 -7.86 -11.55
C PRO A 126 -14.83 -7.36 -10.10
N PHE A 127 -13.91 -6.51 -9.61
CA PHE A 127 -13.90 -6.17 -8.19
C PHE A 127 -14.63 -4.87 -7.85
N TRP A 128 -14.76 -3.87 -8.73
CA TRP A 128 -15.41 -2.58 -8.42
C TRP A 128 -15.00 -1.98 -7.05
N GLN A 129 -13.71 -2.03 -6.71
CA GLN A 129 -13.19 -1.73 -5.38
C GLN A 129 -12.15 -0.59 -5.42
N PRO A 130 -12.58 0.68 -5.46
CA PRO A 130 -11.69 1.81 -5.64
C PRO A 130 -10.76 2.08 -4.45
N ILE A 131 -11.15 1.68 -3.23
CA ILE A 131 -10.39 1.96 -2.00
C ILE A 131 -8.94 1.49 -2.08
N PHE A 132 -8.70 0.29 -2.62
CA PHE A 132 -7.34 -0.23 -2.79
C PHE A 132 -6.51 0.70 -3.69
N THR A 133 -7.05 1.06 -4.86
CA THR A 133 -6.33 1.89 -5.85
C THR A 133 -6.12 3.33 -5.42
N LEU A 134 -7.04 3.87 -4.63
CA LEU A 134 -6.99 5.24 -4.15
C LEU A 134 -6.17 5.36 -2.85
N ASN A 135 -6.14 4.32 -2.00
CA ASN A 135 -5.36 4.35 -0.77
C ASN A 135 -3.88 4.02 -1.00
N GLN A 136 -3.58 3.11 -1.92
CA GLN A 136 -2.22 2.63 -2.15
C GLN A 136 -1.57 3.31 -3.37
N PRO A 137 -0.35 3.84 -3.26
CA PRO A 137 0.36 4.34 -4.43
C PRO A 137 0.72 3.19 -5.39
N TYR A 138 0.56 3.43 -6.70
CA TYR A 138 0.76 2.43 -7.76
C TYR A 138 2.10 1.69 -7.70
N TRP A 139 3.17 2.38 -7.29
CA TRP A 139 4.50 1.79 -7.26
C TRP A 139 4.56 0.58 -6.31
N ILE A 140 3.67 0.49 -5.30
CA ILE A 140 3.58 -0.68 -4.42
C ILE A 140 3.09 -1.89 -5.21
N GLY A 141 2.03 -1.74 -5.99
CA GLY A 141 1.57 -2.79 -6.90
C GLY A 141 2.66 -3.24 -7.86
N PHE A 142 3.28 -2.28 -8.55
CA PHE A 142 4.37 -2.59 -9.46
C PHE A 142 5.51 -3.35 -8.76
N LEU A 143 5.91 -2.93 -7.55
CA LEU A 143 6.95 -3.59 -6.76
C LEU A 143 6.58 -5.05 -6.45
N VAL A 144 5.36 -5.30 -5.97
CA VAL A 144 4.86 -6.64 -5.64
C VAL A 144 4.91 -7.55 -6.87
N HIS A 145 4.36 -7.09 -8.00
CA HIS A 145 4.37 -7.87 -9.24
C HIS A 145 5.79 -8.08 -9.77
N ALA A 146 6.69 -7.10 -9.62
CA ALA A 146 8.09 -7.23 -10.00
C ALA A 146 8.80 -8.31 -9.18
N LEU A 147 8.62 -8.30 -7.86
CA LEU A 147 9.17 -9.31 -6.95
C LEU A 147 8.66 -10.72 -7.27
N SER A 148 7.37 -10.86 -7.59
CA SER A 148 6.77 -12.12 -8.03
C SER A 148 7.36 -12.60 -9.36
N ALA A 149 7.39 -11.72 -10.38
CA ALA A 149 7.92 -12.02 -11.70
C ALA A 149 9.42 -12.35 -11.69
N MET A 150 10.20 -11.83 -10.73
CA MET A 150 11.62 -12.19 -10.55
C MET A 150 11.83 -13.68 -10.23
N MET A 151 10.82 -14.41 -9.79
CA MET A 151 10.90 -15.87 -9.58
C MET A 151 10.61 -16.69 -10.85
N TYR A 152 10.07 -16.06 -11.91
CA TYR A 152 9.72 -16.76 -13.16
C TYR A 152 10.87 -17.49 -13.85
N PRO A 153 12.14 -17.04 -13.77
CA PRO A 153 13.30 -17.79 -14.26
C PRO A 153 13.47 -19.22 -13.70
N LEU A 154 12.75 -19.59 -12.63
CA LEU A 154 12.72 -20.97 -12.10
C LEU A 154 11.85 -21.92 -12.95
N PHE A 155 10.96 -21.39 -13.80
CA PHE A 155 10.02 -22.19 -14.60
C PHE A 155 10.68 -23.29 -15.44
N PRO A 156 11.76 -23.03 -16.23
CA PRO A 156 12.35 -24.06 -17.09
C PRO A 156 12.89 -25.25 -16.30
N TRP A 157 13.44 -24.99 -15.11
CA TRP A 157 13.92 -26.06 -14.23
C TRP A 157 12.78 -26.85 -13.60
N LEU A 158 11.72 -26.19 -13.13
CA LEU A 158 10.53 -26.86 -12.60
C LEU A 158 9.89 -27.79 -13.66
N ARG A 159 9.86 -27.33 -14.92
CA ARG A 159 9.38 -28.11 -16.06
C ARG A 159 10.25 -29.34 -16.35
N ASP A 160 11.58 -29.19 -16.32
CA ASP A 160 12.52 -30.32 -16.47
C ASP A 160 12.39 -31.32 -15.32
N TRP A 161 12.28 -30.84 -14.08
CA TRP A 161 12.09 -31.65 -12.87
C TRP A 161 10.81 -32.49 -12.94
N LEU A 162 9.67 -31.86 -13.25
CA LEU A 162 8.38 -32.55 -13.41
C LEU A 162 8.37 -33.55 -14.57
N ARG A 163 9.27 -33.39 -15.55
CA ARG A 163 9.45 -34.31 -16.68
C ARG A 163 10.42 -35.45 -16.37
N GLY A 164 11.07 -35.46 -15.20
CA GLY A 164 12.10 -36.42 -14.84
C GLY A 164 13.42 -36.21 -15.60
N ARG A 165 13.67 -35.02 -16.13
CA ARG A 165 14.89 -34.68 -16.89
C ARG A 165 15.92 -34.00 -15.98
N LEU A 166 16.47 -34.78 -15.05
CA LEU A 166 17.60 -34.37 -14.24
C LEU A 166 18.88 -35.11 -14.69
N PRO A 167 20.04 -34.42 -14.77
CA PRO A 167 20.25 -33.00 -14.44
C PRO A 167 19.66 -32.05 -15.52
N SER A 168 19.01 -30.98 -15.07
CA SER A 168 18.51 -29.93 -15.98
C SER A 168 19.66 -29.05 -16.44
N ARG A 169 19.66 -28.67 -17.72
CA ARG A 169 20.58 -27.66 -18.29
C ARG A 169 20.48 -26.29 -17.59
N HIS A 170 19.37 -26.03 -16.90
CA HIS A 170 19.09 -24.80 -16.15
C HIS A 170 19.44 -24.93 -14.66
N GLY A 171 19.97 -26.08 -14.22
CA GLY A 171 20.23 -26.38 -12.80
C GLY A 171 21.16 -25.38 -12.13
N ARG A 172 22.28 -25.01 -12.77
CA ARG A 172 23.23 -24.04 -12.21
C ARG A 172 22.61 -22.67 -12.00
N PHE A 173 21.90 -22.16 -13.01
CA PHE A 173 21.19 -20.88 -12.90
C PHE A 173 20.18 -20.92 -11.75
N THR A 174 19.36 -21.98 -11.71
CA THR A 174 18.29 -22.15 -10.71
C THR A 174 18.86 -22.21 -9.29
N ALA A 175 19.95 -22.96 -9.08
CA ALA A 175 20.61 -23.07 -7.79
C ALA A 175 21.14 -21.71 -7.32
N VAL A 176 21.84 -20.97 -8.19
CA VAL A 176 22.35 -19.64 -7.86
C VAL A 176 21.22 -18.66 -7.57
N TRP A 177 20.21 -18.60 -8.44
CA TRP A 177 19.09 -17.67 -8.30
C TRP A 177 18.24 -17.95 -7.06
N SER A 178 17.95 -19.22 -6.77
CA SER A 178 17.24 -19.63 -5.56
C SER A 178 18.07 -19.35 -4.31
N GLY A 179 19.39 -19.58 -4.36
CA GLY A 179 20.31 -19.24 -3.27
C GLY A 179 20.32 -17.74 -2.98
N LEU A 180 20.44 -16.89 -4.01
CA LEU A 180 20.35 -15.44 -3.87
C LEU A 180 19.00 -15.01 -3.29
N SER A 181 17.90 -15.56 -3.80
CA SER A 181 16.55 -15.26 -3.32
C SER A 181 16.37 -15.64 -1.83
N ALA A 182 16.88 -16.80 -1.41
CA ALA A 182 16.86 -17.23 -0.02
C ALA A 182 17.71 -16.32 0.88
N VAL A 183 18.91 -15.95 0.43
CA VAL A 183 19.78 -15.00 1.16
C VAL A 183 19.10 -13.64 1.30
N THR A 184 18.43 -13.14 0.24
CA THR A 184 17.65 -11.90 0.30
C THR A 184 16.52 -12.00 1.33
N LEU A 185 15.76 -13.08 1.35
CA LEU A 185 14.70 -13.27 2.36
C LEU A 185 15.25 -13.30 3.78
N LEU A 186 16.35 -14.02 4.01
CA LEU A 186 17.01 -14.09 5.31
C LEU A 186 17.55 -12.73 5.74
N ALA A 187 18.16 -11.97 4.84
CA ALA A 187 18.67 -10.63 5.13
C ALA A 187 17.52 -9.66 5.46
N LEU A 188 16.45 -9.64 4.66
CA LEU A 188 15.28 -8.80 4.92
C LEU A 188 14.56 -9.20 6.20
N GLY A 189 14.40 -10.50 6.47
CA GLY A 189 13.84 -11.01 7.70
C GLY A 189 14.68 -10.66 8.93
N PHE A 190 16.02 -10.72 8.81
CA PHE A 190 16.92 -10.30 9.88
C PHE A 190 16.83 -8.79 10.14
N VAL A 191 16.82 -7.95 9.10
CA VAL A 191 16.55 -6.51 9.23
C VAL A 191 15.18 -6.27 9.87
N ALA A 192 14.17 -7.10 9.57
CA ALA A 192 12.85 -7.03 10.20
C ALA A 192 12.88 -7.30 11.68
N LEU A 193 13.59 -8.35 12.07
CA LEU A 193 13.78 -8.72 13.45
C LEU A 193 14.50 -7.60 14.22
N LEU A 194 15.53 -7.00 13.63
CA LEU A 194 16.23 -5.86 14.24
C LEU A 194 15.31 -4.64 14.41
N GLY A 195 14.58 -4.26 13.36
CA GLY A 195 13.61 -3.17 13.42
C GLY A 195 12.58 -3.37 14.53
N TRP A 196 12.01 -4.57 14.64
CA TRP A 196 11.08 -4.94 15.71
C TRP A 196 11.68 -4.81 17.12
N GLN A 197 13.00 -4.95 17.26
CA GLN A 197 13.75 -4.70 18.49
C GLN A 197 14.18 -3.24 18.67
N ASN A 198 13.58 -2.30 17.93
CA ASN A 198 13.95 -0.88 17.87
C ASN A 198 15.40 -0.64 17.42
N ARG A 199 15.92 -1.51 16.54
CA ARG A 199 17.25 -1.39 15.92
C ARG A 199 17.09 -1.26 14.40
N GLU A 200 16.45 -0.18 13.98
CA GLU A 200 16.35 0.13 12.55
C GLU A 200 17.72 0.37 11.91
N LEU A 201 17.77 0.22 10.58
CA LEU A 201 18.91 0.70 9.81
C LEU A 201 19.13 2.20 10.14
N PRO A 202 20.40 2.64 10.30
CA PRO A 202 20.71 4.01 10.69
C PRO A 202 20.02 5.06 9.82
N TRP A 203 19.64 6.19 10.41
CA TRP A 203 19.16 7.35 9.68
C TRP A 203 20.22 7.83 8.68
N MET A 204 19.80 8.20 7.47
CA MET A 204 20.69 8.67 6.41
C MET A 204 20.35 10.11 6.02
N GLY A 205 21.29 11.04 6.26
CA GLY A 205 21.13 12.44 5.89
C GLY A 205 22.24 13.33 6.45
N GLU A 206 22.26 14.59 6.04
CA GLU A 206 23.22 15.57 6.55
C GLU A 206 22.71 16.32 7.78
N ASN A 207 21.41 16.69 7.80
CA ASN A 207 20.79 17.40 8.91
C ASN A 207 19.42 16.79 9.28
N PRO A 208 19.26 16.22 10.49
CA PRO A 208 18.03 15.57 10.89
C PRO A 208 16.93 16.54 11.31
N ALA A 209 17.19 17.86 11.43
CA ALA A 209 16.24 18.81 11.99
C ALA A 209 14.91 18.85 11.23
N PHE A 210 14.95 18.79 9.89
CA PHE A 210 13.73 18.73 9.08
C PHE A 210 12.96 17.43 9.34
N ASP A 211 13.65 16.29 9.27
CA ASP A 211 13.06 14.96 9.46
C ASP A 211 12.42 14.85 10.84
N GLN A 212 13.13 15.31 11.88
CA GLN A 212 12.64 15.35 13.25
C GLN A 212 11.39 16.22 13.39
N SER A 213 11.38 17.43 12.81
CA SER A 213 10.21 18.31 12.87
C SER A 213 9.02 17.72 12.11
N TYR A 214 9.25 17.13 10.93
CA TYR A 214 8.19 16.46 10.18
C TYR A 214 7.58 15.29 10.96
N MET A 215 8.41 14.42 11.57
CA MET A 215 7.92 13.28 12.36
C MET A 215 7.08 13.72 13.55
N ARG A 216 7.54 14.72 14.33
CA ARG A 216 6.77 15.27 15.46
C ARG A 216 5.43 15.85 15.01
N ARG A 217 5.46 16.67 13.96
CA ARG A 217 4.29 17.38 13.42
C ARG A 217 3.29 16.40 12.82
N MET A 218 3.72 15.52 11.93
CA MET A 218 2.81 14.56 11.29
C MET A 218 2.23 13.56 12.29
N ALA A 219 3.00 13.12 13.30
CA ALA A 219 2.45 12.28 14.37
C ALA A 219 1.37 13.00 15.19
N ALA A 220 1.55 14.27 15.52
CA ALA A 220 0.54 15.07 16.21
C ALA A 220 -0.70 15.34 15.33
N HIS A 221 -0.49 15.62 14.05
CA HIS A 221 -1.55 15.79 13.05
C HIS A 221 -2.40 14.52 12.91
N HIS A 222 -1.74 13.36 12.75
CA HIS A 222 -2.40 12.06 12.74
C HIS A 222 -3.12 11.73 14.04
N ALA A 223 -2.61 12.16 15.20
CA ALA A 223 -3.29 11.91 16.46
C ALA A 223 -4.66 12.60 16.51
N GLN A 224 -4.79 13.83 15.99
CA GLN A 224 -6.08 14.50 15.85
C GLN A 224 -6.94 13.81 14.78
N GLY A 225 -6.39 13.43 13.63
CA GLY A 225 -7.13 12.70 12.59
C GLY A 225 -7.70 11.36 13.08
N VAL A 226 -6.97 10.62 13.91
CA VAL A 226 -7.47 9.40 14.58
C VAL A 226 -8.64 9.70 15.52
N GLU A 227 -8.63 10.85 16.21
CA GLU A 227 -9.76 11.28 17.04
C GLU A 227 -11.01 11.56 16.20
N LEU A 228 -10.88 12.31 15.10
CA LEU A 228 -11.97 12.55 14.17
C LEU A 228 -12.53 11.23 13.62
N ALA A 229 -11.65 10.35 13.14
CA ALA A 229 -12.03 9.07 12.56
C ALA A 229 -12.79 8.20 13.57
N ARG A 230 -12.39 8.19 14.85
CA ARG A 230 -13.14 7.50 15.92
C ARG A 230 -14.54 8.07 16.12
N LEU A 231 -14.71 9.39 16.08
CA LEU A 231 -16.04 10.00 16.12
C LEU A 231 -16.90 9.54 14.95
N ALA A 232 -16.34 9.41 13.74
CA ALA A 232 -17.08 8.90 12.59
C ALA A 232 -17.41 7.41 12.69
N VAL A 233 -16.51 6.58 13.24
CA VAL A 233 -16.82 5.18 13.55
C VAL A 233 -18.08 5.07 14.42
N GLU A 234 -18.18 5.94 15.44
CA GLU A 234 -19.30 5.94 16.39
C GLU A 234 -20.58 6.55 15.80
N LYS A 235 -20.46 7.69 15.10
CA LYS A 235 -21.59 8.58 14.81
C LYS A 235 -22.01 8.62 13.34
N ALA A 236 -21.17 8.18 12.41
CA ALA A 236 -21.51 8.26 10.99
C ALA A 236 -22.78 7.47 10.67
N GLN A 237 -23.62 8.06 9.83
CA GLN A 237 -24.87 7.44 9.37
C GLN A 237 -24.64 6.62 8.11
N ASP A 238 -23.79 7.09 7.20
CA ASP A 238 -23.36 6.36 6.02
C ASP A 238 -22.43 5.19 6.40
N PRO A 239 -22.82 3.92 6.14
CA PRO A 239 -21.96 2.76 6.39
C PRO A 239 -20.64 2.80 5.64
N TYR A 240 -20.62 3.41 4.45
CA TYR A 240 -19.40 3.55 3.66
C TYR A 240 -18.42 4.50 4.35
N LEU A 241 -18.91 5.68 4.77
CA LEU A 241 -18.11 6.64 5.55
C LEU A 241 -17.60 6.03 6.86
N LYS A 242 -18.42 5.21 7.54
CA LYS A 242 -18.03 4.51 8.77
C LYS A 242 -16.87 3.53 8.54
N ASN A 243 -16.95 2.73 7.48
CA ASN A 243 -15.87 1.80 7.12
C ASN A 243 -14.61 2.55 6.67
N LEU A 244 -14.76 3.66 5.94
CA LEU A 244 -13.64 4.52 5.58
C LEU A 244 -12.97 5.15 6.81
N ALA A 245 -13.75 5.55 7.81
CA ALA A 245 -13.22 6.05 9.08
C ALA A 245 -12.45 4.97 9.86
N HIS A 246 -12.86 3.70 9.77
CA HIS A 246 -12.05 2.60 10.29
C HIS A 246 -10.67 2.53 9.63
N LEU A 247 -10.61 2.66 8.30
CA LEU A 247 -9.35 2.70 7.56
C LEU A 247 -8.48 3.89 7.97
N MET A 248 -9.02 5.11 7.96
CA MET A 248 -8.30 6.33 8.35
C MET A 248 -7.67 6.20 9.74
N ALA A 249 -8.42 5.65 10.69
CA ALA A 249 -7.92 5.42 12.04
C ALA A 249 -6.79 4.36 12.07
N ALA A 250 -6.89 3.30 11.28
CA ALA A 250 -5.87 2.26 11.20
C ALA A 250 -4.58 2.77 10.54
N ASP A 251 -4.69 3.39 9.37
CA ASP A 251 -3.56 3.94 8.61
C ASP A 251 -2.79 4.97 9.45
N GLN A 252 -3.48 5.97 10.01
CA GLN A 252 -2.83 7.04 10.78
C GLN A 252 -2.20 6.54 12.09
N LYS A 253 -2.81 5.56 12.77
CA LYS A 253 -2.18 4.90 13.93
C LYS A 253 -0.91 4.13 13.53
N GLY A 254 -0.96 3.39 12.43
CA GLY A 254 0.19 2.64 11.90
C GLY A 254 1.35 3.58 11.57
N GLU A 255 1.06 4.70 10.90
CA GLU A 255 2.05 5.72 10.58
C GLU A 255 2.67 6.37 11.85
N ILE A 256 1.86 6.66 12.88
CA ILE A 256 2.38 7.11 14.20
C ILE A 256 3.33 6.08 14.80
N ALA A 257 2.96 4.79 14.78
CA ALA A 257 3.78 3.72 15.36
C ALA A 257 5.13 3.59 14.64
N ILE A 258 5.14 3.72 13.31
CA ILE A 258 6.37 3.74 12.50
C ILE A 258 7.23 4.95 12.87
N PHE A 259 6.66 6.16 12.98
CA PHE A 259 7.43 7.34 13.42
C PHE A 259 8.05 7.14 14.80
N GLN A 260 7.31 6.58 15.75
CA GLN A 260 7.83 6.31 17.09
C GLN A 260 8.96 5.28 17.08
N GLN A 261 8.85 4.23 16.27
CA GLN A 261 9.88 3.20 16.12
C GLN A 261 11.15 3.77 15.48
N TRP A 262 11.00 4.47 14.35
CA TRP A 262 12.11 5.13 13.67
C TRP A 262 12.80 6.15 14.59
N TRP A 263 12.03 6.96 15.32
CA TRP A 263 12.59 7.93 16.26
C TRP A 263 13.46 7.26 17.32
N ARG A 264 12.95 6.19 17.98
CA ARG A 264 13.70 5.44 18.99
C ARG A 264 15.02 4.93 18.46
N SER A 265 15.04 4.47 17.22
CA SER A 265 16.26 3.97 16.58
C SER A 265 17.21 5.06 16.10
N TRP A 266 16.71 6.20 15.65
CA TRP A 266 17.51 7.23 14.96
C TRP A 266 17.99 8.37 15.85
N PHE A 267 17.18 8.80 16.82
CA PHE A 267 17.40 10.06 17.55
C PHE A 267 17.44 9.89 19.07
N ALA A 268 17.35 8.65 19.56
CA ALA A 268 17.25 8.26 20.96
C ALA A 268 15.97 8.76 21.67
N GLY A 269 15.55 8.01 22.69
CA GLY A 269 14.34 8.31 23.47
C GLY A 269 13.04 8.07 22.71
N GLY A 270 11.92 8.44 23.32
CA GLY A 270 10.62 8.43 22.65
C GLY A 270 10.45 9.64 21.74
N LEU A 271 9.59 9.53 20.72
CA LEU A 271 9.17 10.66 19.90
C LEU A 271 8.54 11.73 20.80
N PRO A 272 9.15 12.91 20.96
CA PRO A 272 8.59 13.97 21.79
C PRO A 272 7.35 14.56 21.12
N PRO A 273 6.42 15.15 21.90
CA PRO A 273 5.29 15.86 21.32
C PRO A 273 5.75 17.05 20.47
N ALA A 274 4.92 17.46 19.52
CA ALA A 274 5.13 18.71 18.80
C ALA A 274 5.07 19.89 19.79
N SER A 275 5.92 20.90 19.59
CA SER A 275 5.88 22.13 20.41
C SER A 275 4.56 22.89 20.18
N PRO A 276 4.15 23.79 21.09
CA PRO A 276 2.99 24.66 20.85
C PRO A 276 3.08 25.47 19.54
N GLU A 277 4.26 25.96 19.19
CA GLU A 277 4.52 26.69 17.95
C GLU A 277 4.47 25.77 16.72
N GLU A 278 5.03 24.56 16.83
CA GLU A 278 4.91 23.54 15.79
C GLU A 278 3.43 23.20 15.56
N HIS A 279 2.64 23.03 16.63
CA HIS A 279 1.22 22.70 16.58
C HIS A 279 0.39 23.82 15.94
N ALA A 280 0.59 25.07 16.36
CA ALA A 280 -0.13 26.23 15.83
C ALA A 280 0.16 26.51 14.34
N SER A 281 1.31 26.08 13.83
CA SER A 281 1.71 26.28 12.43
C SER A 281 1.33 25.13 11.49
N MET A 282 0.72 24.04 11.99
CA MET A 282 0.30 22.92 11.15
C MET A 282 -0.98 23.26 10.37
N PRO A 283 -0.95 23.17 9.02
CA PRO A 283 -2.16 23.39 8.23
C PRO A 283 -3.18 22.28 8.48
N GLY A 284 -4.47 22.64 8.42
CA GLY A 284 -5.58 21.68 8.52
C GLY A 284 -5.91 21.19 9.94
N MET A 285 -5.15 21.58 10.96
CA MET A 285 -5.52 21.29 12.35
C MET A 285 -6.85 21.96 12.70
N LEU A 286 -7.72 21.21 13.36
CA LEU A 286 -8.98 21.71 13.88
C LEU A 286 -8.75 22.46 15.19
N SER A 287 -9.41 23.60 15.32
CA SER A 287 -9.53 24.30 16.60
C SER A 287 -10.39 23.52 17.60
N PRO A 288 -10.25 23.80 18.92
CA PRO A 288 -11.12 23.20 19.94
C PRO A 288 -12.62 23.39 19.64
N ALA A 289 -13.03 24.56 19.17
CA ALA A 289 -14.43 24.84 18.83
C ALA A 289 -14.94 23.98 17.66
N GLN A 290 -14.11 23.69 16.66
CA GLN A 290 -14.47 22.80 15.56
C GLN A 290 -14.56 21.34 16.04
N MET A 291 -13.64 20.91 16.91
CA MET A 291 -13.72 19.59 17.55
C MET A 291 -14.98 19.43 18.38
N ASP A 292 -15.34 20.44 19.18
CA ASP A 292 -16.56 20.43 19.98
C ASP A 292 -17.82 20.45 19.12
N SER A 293 -17.80 21.18 18.01
CA SER A 293 -18.89 21.17 17.02
C SER A 293 -19.09 19.77 16.43
N LEU A 294 -17.99 19.09 16.06
CA LEU A 294 -18.06 17.72 15.53
C LEU A 294 -18.55 16.71 16.59
N ARG A 295 -18.07 16.82 17.84
CA ARG A 295 -18.54 15.99 18.97
C ARG A 295 -20.03 16.22 19.25
N GLY A 296 -20.50 17.46 19.13
CA GLY A 296 -21.91 17.84 19.34
C GLY A 296 -22.84 17.47 18.18
N ALA A 297 -22.31 17.29 16.97
CA ALA A 297 -23.09 16.89 15.81
C ALA A 297 -23.60 15.44 15.95
N ASN A 298 -24.83 15.22 15.51
CA ASN A 298 -25.50 13.91 15.55
C ASN A 298 -26.46 13.75 14.36
N GLY A 299 -26.85 12.51 14.07
CA GLY A 299 -27.77 12.18 12.97
C GLY A 299 -27.27 12.70 11.62
N ASN A 300 -28.18 13.18 10.78
CA ASN A 300 -27.89 13.60 9.41
C ASN A 300 -26.93 14.81 9.30
N ALA A 301 -26.70 15.55 10.39
CA ALA A 301 -25.78 16.67 10.39
C ALA A 301 -24.31 16.25 10.60
N PHE A 302 -24.05 15.03 11.10
CA PHE A 302 -22.70 14.56 11.41
C PHE A 302 -21.86 14.34 10.15
N ASP A 303 -22.35 13.54 9.21
CA ASP A 303 -21.56 13.09 8.05
C ASP A 303 -21.05 14.27 7.18
N PRO A 304 -21.87 15.27 6.80
CA PRO A 304 -21.38 16.41 6.01
C PRO A 304 -20.36 17.25 6.78
N LEU A 305 -20.55 17.43 8.09
CA LEU A 305 -19.59 18.15 8.93
C LEU A 305 -18.27 17.39 9.04
N PHE A 306 -18.32 16.08 9.27
CA PHE A 306 -17.14 15.23 9.30
C PHE A 306 -16.39 15.28 7.96
N ILE A 307 -17.08 15.09 6.83
CA ILE A 307 -16.46 15.11 5.50
C ILE A 307 -15.80 16.47 5.25
N SER A 308 -16.46 17.59 5.58
CA SER A 308 -15.88 18.93 5.42
C SER A 308 -14.62 19.11 6.28
N LEU A 309 -14.67 18.69 7.54
CA LEU A 309 -13.58 18.88 8.49
C LEU A 309 -12.39 17.94 8.20
N MET A 310 -12.65 16.67 7.92
CA MET A 310 -11.62 15.70 7.56
C MET A 310 -10.99 16.02 6.20
N THR A 311 -11.77 16.56 5.24
CA THR A 311 -11.20 17.06 3.97
C THR A 311 -10.18 18.16 4.23
N THR A 312 -10.50 19.17 5.05
CA THR A 312 -9.58 20.25 5.43
C THR A 312 -8.35 19.71 6.16
N HIS A 313 -8.55 18.77 7.08
CA HIS A 313 -7.48 18.11 7.80
C HIS A 313 -6.52 17.39 6.84
N HIS A 314 -7.05 16.56 5.94
CA HIS A 314 -6.27 15.83 4.95
C HIS A 314 -5.51 16.74 3.97
N GLN A 315 -6.12 17.86 3.55
CA GLN A 315 -5.42 18.86 2.74
C GLN A 315 -4.19 19.42 3.46
N GLY A 316 -4.29 19.63 4.78
CA GLY A 316 -3.15 20.02 5.62
C GLY A 316 -2.02 18.99 5.63
N ALA A 317 -2.35 17.72 5.85
CA ALA A 317 -1.37 16.64 5.82
C ALA A 317 -0.71 16.50 4.44
N ILE A 318 -1.47 16.63 3.34
CA ILE A 318 -0.95 16.61 1.97
C ILE A 318 0.10 17.72 1.79
N LEU A 319 -0.16 18.94 2.25
CA LEU A 319 0.80 20.05 2.19
C LEU A 319 2.07 19.76 3.00
N MET A 320 1.95 19.14 4.17
CA MET A 320 3.09 18.73 4.98
C MET A 320 3.91 17.62 4.31
N ALA A 321 3.25 16.63 3.74
CA ALA A 321 3.86 15.54 2.99
C ALA A 321 4.57 16.05 1.72
N ASP A 322 3.98 17.00 0.99
CA ASP A 322 4.62 17.66 -0.17
C ASP A 322 5.90 18.40 0.23
N ARG A 323 5.93 19.04 1.42
CA ARG A 323 7.17 19.64 1.96
C ARG A 323 8.20 18.56 2.29
N ALA A 324 7.80 17.45 2.90
CA ALA A 324 8.71 16.35 3.22
C ALA A 324 9.31 15.66 1.99
N LEU A 325 8.54 15.52 0.90
CA LEU A 325 9.07 14.99 -0.36
C LEU A 325 10.24 15.79 -0.93
N ARG A 326 10.28 17.10 -0.65
CA ARG A 326 11.33 18.02 -1.09
C ARG A 326 12.43 18.23 -0.05
N GLY A 327 12.08 18.21 1.24
CA GLY A 327 12.97 18.62 2.33
C GLY A 327 13.53 17.49 3.19
N ALA A 328 12.91 16.30 3.19
CA ALA A 328 13.39 15.20 4.03
C ALA A 328 14.71 14.63 3.50
N SER A 329 15.64 14.37 4.41
CA SER A 329 16.95 13.81 4.07
C SER A 329 16.90 12.30 3.89
N ASP A 330 16.20 11.59 4.79
CA ASP A 330 16.09 10.15 4.70
C ASP A 330 15.09 9.71 3.63
N LEU A 331 15.53 8.85 2.71
CA LEU A 331 14.69 8.33 1.63
C LEU A 331 13.43 7.63 2.16
N ARG A 332 13.52 6.94 3.31
CA ARG A 332 12.38 6.23 3.90
C ARG A 332 11.30 7.21 4.35
N LEU A 333 11.70 8.36 4.90
CA LEU A 333 10.77 9.41 5.28
C LEU A 333 10.10 10.06 4.05
N ARG A 334 10.84 10.20 2.94
CA ARG A 334 10.28 10.66 1.66
C ARG A 334 9.27 9.65 1.08
N LEU A 335 9.58 8.36 1.14
CA LEU A 335 8.67 7.29 0.70
C LEU A 335 7.39 7.26 1.53
N MET A 336 7.52 7.40 2.86
CA MET A 336 6.37 7.53 3.75
C MET A 336 5.53 8.75 3.39
N ALA A 337 6.14 9.93 3.27
CA ALA A 337 5.43 11.15 2.87
C ALA A 337 4.71 11.00 1.52
N HIS A 338 5.32 10.31 0.55
CA HIS A 338 4.65 9.99 -0.72
C HIS A 338 3.39 9.14 -0.48
N ALA A 339 3.50 8.10 0.35
CA ALA A 339 2.39 7.21 0.69
C ALA A 339 1.28 7.95 1.44
N THR A 340 1.59 8.71 2.49
CA THR A 340 0.64 9.54 3.25
C THR A 340 -0.10 10.51 2.32
N ARG A 341 0.61 11.21 1.43
CA ARG A 341 0.00 12.10 0.43
C ARG A 341 -0.97 11.36 -0.48
N HIS A 342 -0.60 10.18 -0.96
CA HIS A 342 -1.45 9.39 -1.86
C HIS A 342 -2.70 8.90 -1.14
N ALA A 343 -2.53 8.27 0.03
CA ALA A 343 -3.62 7.78 0.87
C ALA A 343 -4.62 8.91 1.16
N GLN A 344 -4.16 10.05 1.68
CA GLN A 344 -5.05 11.14 2.07
C GLN A 344 -5.71 11.87 0.89
N ARG A 345 -5.10 11.86 -0.30
CA ARG A 345 -5.79 12.28 -1.54
C ARG A 345 -6.90 11.30 -1.92
N GLY A 346 -6.62 10.00 -1.81
CA GLY A 346 -7.60 8.95 -2.04
C GLY A 346 -8.76 9.03 -1.05
N GLU A 347 -8.49 9.21 0.23
CA GLU A 347 -9.50 9.34 1.29
C GLU A 347 -10.42 10.54 1.06
N ILE A 348 -9.90 11.68 0.59
CA ILE A 348 -10.74 12.81 0.15
C ILE A 348 -11.68 12.37 -0.98
N GLU A 349 -11.15 11.76 -2.05
CA GLU A 349 -11.96 11.31 -3.19
C GLU A 349 -13.02 10.29 -2.77
N LEU A 350 -12.68 9.36 -1.88
CA LEU A 350 -13.57 8.34 -1.35
C LEU A 350 -14.69 8.99 -0.50
N MET A 351 -14.36 9.92 0.41
CA MET A 351 -15.38 10.67 1.18
C MET A 351 -16.39 11.41 0.29
N HIS A 352 -15.98 11.85 -0.90
CA HIS A 352 -16.85 12.49 -1.89
C HIS A 352 -17.48 11.51 -2.89
N GLY A 353 -17.43 10.21 -2.62
CA GLY A 353 -18.13 9.16 -3.37
C GLY A 353 -17.48 8.79 -4.70
N SER A 354 -16.17 8.99 -4.88
CA SER A 354 -15.46 8.64 -6.11
C SER A 354 -15.42 7.11 -6.31
N GLN A 355 -15.98 6.63 -7.42
CA GLN A 355 -16.07 5.21 -7.77
C GLN A 355 -15.88 4.96 -9.27
N GLY A 356 -15.72 3.69 -9.66
CA GLY A 356 -15.64 3.26 -11.06
C GLY A 356 -14.59 4.03 -11.87
N PHE A 357 -14.97 4.55 -13.04
CA PHE A 357 -14.06 5.31 -13.91
C PHE A 357 -13.57 6.62 -13.29
N ALA A 358 -14.35 7.24 -12.38
CA ALA A 358 -13.90 8.44 -11.68
C ALA A 358 -12.72 8.11 -10.75
N ALA A 359 -12.83 7.01 -10.01
CA ALA A 359 -11.73 6.51 -9.17
C ALA A 359 -10.49 6.14 -9.99
N VAL A 360 -10.65 5.48 -11.15
CA VAL A 360 -9.53 5.20 -12.06
C VAL A 360 -8.85 6.50 -12.50
N LYS A 361 -9.62 7.49 -12.93
CA LYS A 361 -9.10 8.79 -13.35
C LYS A 361 -8.34 9.47 -12.20
N SER A 362 -8.88 9.48 -10.99
CA SER A 362 -8.22 10.07 -9.83
C SER A 362 -6.93 9.32 -9.47
N ALA A 363 -6.94 7.98 -9.48
CA ALA A 363 -5.73 7.16 -9.28
C ALA A 363 -4.65 7.47 -10.33
N THR A 364 -5.01 7.53 -11.62
CA THR A 364 -4.07 7.86 -12.71
C THR A 364 -3.51 9.29 -12.56
N LEU A 365 -4.36 10.26 -12.24
CA LEU A 365 -3.94 11.65 -12.04
C LEU A 365 -2.99 11.79 -10.86
N SER A 366 -3.22 11.06 -9.76
CA SER A 366 -2.34 11.07 -8.59
C SER A 366 -0.91 10.59 -8.88
N LEU A 367 -0.72 9.79 -9.94
CA LEU A 367 0.59 9.34 -10.42
C LEU A 367 1.31 10.37 -11.29
N LEU A 368 0.54 11.02 -12.17
CA LEU A 368 1.09 11.93 -13.19
C LEU A 368 1.28 13.35 -12.65
N LEU A 369 0.47 13.77 -11.69
CA LEU A 369 0.52 15.12 -11.15
C LEU A 369 1.61 15.22 -10.08
N PRO A 370 2.56 16.14 -10.23
CA PRO A 370 3.58 16.38 -9.21
C PRO A 370 2.95 16.78 -7.87
N ALA A 371 3.77 16.81 -6.82
CA ALA A 371 3.51 17.30 -5.46
C ALA A 371 3.06 18.79 -5.36
N GLY A 372 2.49 19.34 -6.44
CA GLY A 372 1.93 20.67 -6.54
C GLY A 372 0.47 20.72 -6.08
N GLU A 373 0.05 21.93 -5.73
CA GLU A 373 -1.13 22.28 -4.94
C GLU A 373 -2.34 21.40 -5.27
N ALA A 374 -2.91 20.80 -4.21
CA ALA A 374 -4.22 20.18 -4.28
C ALA A 374 -5.13 21.11 -5.06
N ARG A 375 -5.89 20.57 -6.03
CA ARG A 375 -6.94 21.34 -6.68
C ARG A 375 -7.80 21.91 -5.56
N ALA A 376 -7.72 23.23 -5.34
CA ALA A 376 -8.72 23.94 -4.58
C ALA A 376 -10.03 23.55 -5.26
N ASP A 377 -10.82 22.72 -4.58
CA ASP A 377 -12.03 22.21 -5.17
C ASP A 377 -12.94 23.41 -5.44
N GLN A 378 -13.12 23.73 -6.72
CA GLN A 378 -14.09 24.73 -7.17
C GLN A 378 -15.54 24.29 -6.87
N ARG A 379 -15.76 23.16 -6.21
CA ARG A 379 -17.08 22.62 -5.88
C ARG A 379 -17.56 22.89 -4.45
N GLY A 380 -16.84 23.70 -3.66
CA GLY A 380 -17.18 23.96 -2.24
C GLY A 380 -17.39 25.42 -1.85
N ALA A 381 -17.41 26.39 -2.77
CA ALA A 381 -17.72 27.77 -2.42
C ALA A 381 -19.23 27.95 -2.21
N ALA A 382 -19.72 27.59 -1.01
CA ALA A 382 -20.95 28.17 -0.51
C ALA A 382 -20.74 29.70 -0.41
N PRO A 383 -21.67 30.54 -0.92
CA PRO A 383 -21.50 31.98 -0.87
C PRO A 383 -21.49 32.44 0.59
N SER A 384 -20.47 33.23 0.94
CA SER A 384 -20.40 33.96 2.19
C SER A 384 -21.62 34.89 2.31
N MET A 385 -22.65 34.46 3.04
CA MET A 385 -23.69 35.36 3.51
C MET A 385 -23.18 36.10 4.74
N HIS A 386 -22.34 37.11 4.49
CA HIS A 386 -22.24 38.27 5.36
C HIS A 386 -22.00 39.51 4.48
N ALA A 387 -23.11 40.16 4.13
CA ALA A 387 -23.13 41.58 3.80
C ALA A 387 -24.47 42.17 4.24
N HIS A 388 -24.36 43.17 5.13
CA HIS A 388 -25.36 44.07 5.72
C HIS A 388 -26.15 43.57 6.93
#